data_AF-A0A6S6SKB3-F1
#
_entry.id   AF-A0A6S6SKB3-F1
#
_cell.length_a   1.000
_cell.length_b   1.000
_cell.length_c   1.000
_cell.angle_alpha   90.00
_cell.angle_beta   90.00
_cell.angle_gamma   90.00
#
_symmetry.space_group_name_H-M   'P 1'
#
loop_
_entity.id
_entity.type
_entity.pdbx_description
1 polymer ?
#
loop_
_entity_poly.entity_id
_entity_poly.type
_entity_poly.pdbx_seq_one_letter_code
_entity_poly.pdbx_strand_id
1 'polypeptide(L)'
;MTQISAYISEETKGQVDAYARRRGVTKAHLIENALQHYLSVLKEIPEDVLIPTRLVLSDSAAGSLIERLEADEEPTAALKALMAEG
;
A
#
# COMPACT_ATOMS: atom_id res chain seq x y z
N MET A 1 -0.66 28.98 8.05
CA MET A 1 -0.41 27.76 8.85
C MET A 1 -1.54 26.81 8.58
N THR A 2 -1.21 25.55 8.32
CA THR A 2 -2.19 24.50 8.03
C THR A 2 -1.94 23.36 9.02
N GLN A 3 -3.00 22.84 9.65
CA GLN A 3 -2.90 21.77 10.63
C GLN A 3 -3.58 20.52 10.08
N ILE A 4 -2.94 19.37 10.28
CA ILE A 4 -3.48 18.07 9.89
C ILE A 4 -3.63 17.23 11.16
N SER A 5 -4.78 16.55 11.30
CA SER A 5 -5.06 15.60 12.38
C SER A 5 -5.36 14.23 11.78
N ALA A 6 -4.75 13.19 12.33
CA ALA A 6 -4.96 11.81 11.91
C ALA A 6 -4.91 10.87 13.11
N TYR A 7 -5.70 9.80 13.05
CA TYR A 7 -5.57 8.68 13.98
C TYR A 7 -4.44 7.75 13.51
N ILE A 8 -3.58 7.36 14.45
CA ILE A 8 -2.50 6.40 14.22
C ILE A 8 -2.55 5.31 15.29
N SER A 9 -1.98 4.15 15.00
CA SER A 9 -1.82 3.11 16.02
C SER A 9 -0.81 3.54 17.09
N GLU A 10 -0.93 2.96 18.29
CA GLU A 10 0.05 3.17 19.37
C GLU A 10 1.45 2.68 18.97
N GLU A 11 1.52 1.63 18.14
CA GLU A 11 2.79 1.15 17.58
C GLU A 11 3.48 2.22 16.74
N THR A 12 2.78 2.82 15.78
CA THR A 12 3.33 3.87 14.91
C THR A 12 3.76 5.08 15.73
N LYS A 13 2.96 5.48 16.73
CA LYS A 13 3.32 6.56 17.65
C LYS A 13 4.62 6.25 18.39
N GLY A 14 4.79 5.03 18.89
CA GLY A 14 6.03 4.58 19.53
C GLY A 14 7.25 4.67 18.61
N GLN A 15 7.10 4.27 17.35
CA GLN A 15 8.16 4.36 16.34
C GLN A 15 8.56 5.81 16.03
N VAL A 16 7.57 6.69 15.84
CA VAL A 16 7.76 8.14 15.61
C VAL A 16 8.52 8.76 16.78
N ASP A 17 8.11 8.48 18.00
CA ASP A 17 8.70 9.03 19.22
C ASP A 17 10.15 8.58 19.40
N ALA A 18 10.40 7.29 19.19
CA ALA A 18 11.74 6.73 19.28
C ALA A 18 12.68 7.30 18.21
N TYR A 19 12.20 7.48 16.98
CA TYR A 19 13.00 8.07 15.91
C TYR A 19 13.35 9.53 16.19
N ALA A 20 12.34 10.33 16.53
CA ALA A 20 12.49 11.75 16.88
C ALA A 20 13.54 11.94 17.99
N ARG A 21 13.45 11.13 19.05
CA ARG A 21 14.40 11.15 20.16
C ARG A 21 15.81 10.75 19.75
N ARG A 22 15.98 9.66 18.99
CA ARG A 22 17.31 9.17 18.57
C ARG A 22 18.03 10.12 17.62
N ARG A 23 17.28 10.81 16.76
CA ARG A 23 17.85 11.71 15.73
C ARG A 23 17.86 13.18 16.15
N GLY A 24 17.32 13.52 17.32
CA GLY A 24 17.25 14.90 17.81
C GLY A 24 16.35 15.81 16.95
N VAL A 25 15.34 15.25 16.29
CA VAL A 25 14.41 15.99 15.43
C VAL A 25 13.03 16.09 16.08
N THR A 26 12.27 17.13 15.73
CA THR A 26 10.89 17.26 16.21
C THR A 26 9.96 16.30 15.47
N LYS A 27 8.89 15.86 16.15
CA LYS A 27 7.85 15.02 15.52
C LYS A 27 7.22 15.72 14.32
N ALA A 28 6.98 17.03 14.42
CA ALA A 28 6.44 17.83 13.34
C ALA A 28 7.37 17.84 12.11
N HIS A 29 8.67 18.03 12.31
CA HIS A 29 9.64 18.00 11.22
C HIS A 29 9.73 16.61 10.57
N LEU A 30 9.69 15.55 11.37
CA LEU A 30 9.64 14.17 10.88
C LEU A 30 8.40 13.91 10.02
N ILE A 31 7.22 14.31 10.51
CA ILE A 31 5.94 14.12 9.81
C ILE A 31 5.94 14.91 8.49
N GLU A 32 6.36 16.17 8.51
CA GLU A 32 6.45 17.01 7.31
C GLU A 32 7.38 16.39 6.26
N ASN A 33 8.60 15.99 6.65
CA ASN A 33 9.53 15.35 5.72
C ASN A 33 8.99 14.04 5.14
N ALA A 34 8.33 13.22 5.97
CA ALA A 34 7.74 11.97 5.51
C ALA A 34 6.62 12.22 4.49
N LEU A 35 5.75 13.20 4.76
CA LEU A 35 4.68 13.60 3.84
C LEU A 35 5.26 14.15 2.53
N GLN A 36 6.27 15.01 2.59
CA GLN A 36 6.93 15.56 1.41
C GLN A 36 7.57 14.46 0.55
N HIS A 37 8.27 13.52 1.19
CA HIS A 37 8.89 12.39 0.48
C HIS A 37 7.84 11.49 -0.18
N TYR A 38 6.75 11.19 0.53
CA TYR A 38 5.66 10.40 -0.03
C TYR A 38 5.00 11.11 -1.23
N LEU A 39 4.69 12.40 -1.09
CA LEU A 39 4.06 13.19 -2.15
C LEU A 39 4.99 13.47 -3.34
N SER A 40 6.30 13.57 -3.13
CA SER A 40 7.26 13.73 -4.24
C SER A 40 7.30 12.47 -5.09
N VAL A 41 7.35 11.30 -4.46
CA VAL A 41 7.33 10.00 -5.17
C VAL A 41 6.06 9.85 -6.01
N LEU A 42 4.89 10.22 -5.47
CA LEU A 42 3.63 10.16 -6.23
C LEU A 42 3.58 11.11 -7.44
N LYS A 43 4.36 12.20 -7.45
CA LYS A 43 4.43 13.11 -8.61
C LYS A 43 5.37 12.61 -9.69
N GLU A 44 6.38 11.84 -9.31
CA GLU A 44 7.37 11.28 -10.23
C GLU A 44 6.87 10.00 -10.91
N ILE A 45 5.98 9.26 -10.23
CA ILE A 45 5.39 8.04 -10.75
C ILE A 45 4.04 8.39 -11.39
N PRO A 46 3.87 8.23 -12.71
CA PRO A 46 2.57 8.47 -13.33
C PRO A 46 1.54 7.46 -12.78
N GLU A 47 0.29 7.92 -12.60
CA GLU A 47 -0.77 7.17 -11.90
C GLU A 47 -1.06 5.80 -12.54
N ASP A 48 -0.77 5.65 -13.83
CA ASP A 48 -0.89 4.41 -14.60
C ASP A 48 0.16 3.35 -14.24
N VAL A 49 1.22 3.72 -13.51
CA VAL A 49 2.29 2.80 -13.05
C VAL A 49 2.14 2.45 -11.56
N LEU A 50 1.25 3.12 -10.82
CA LEU A 50 0.98 2.84 -9.42
C LEU A 50 0.15 1.57 -9.26
N ILE A 51 0.82 0.42 -9.08
CA ILE A 51 0.15 -0.81 -8.67
C ILE A 51 -0.18 -0.71 -7.18
N PRO A 52 -1.47 -0.62 -6.79
CA PRO A 52 -1.83 -0.51 -5.38
C PRO A 52 -1.45 -1.79 -4.64
N THR A 53 -0.77 -1.65 -3.51
CA THR A 53 -0.35 -2.79 -2.66
C THR A 53 -1.54 -3.46 -1.95
N ARG A 54 -2.72 -2.85 -2.01
CA ARG A 54 -3.97 -3.37 -1.48
C ARG A 54 -5.06 -3.29 -2.54
N LEU A 55 -5.61 -4.45 -2.90
CA LEU A 55 -6.83 -4.57 -3.71
C LEU A 55 -8.04 -4.55 -2.78
N VAL A 56 -8.95 -3.60 -3.01
CA VAL A 56 -10.25 -3.54 -2.32
C VAL A 56 -11.30 -4.10 -3.26
N LEU A 57 -11.98 -5.15 -2.82
CA LEU A 57 -13.02 -5.83 -3.59
C LEU A 57 -14.40 -5.49 -3.01
N SER A 58 -15.42 -5.50 -3.87
CA SER A 58 -16.80 -5.57 -3.39
C SER A 58 -17.07 -6.95 -2.78
N ASP A 59 -18.05 -7.06 -1.90
CA ASP A 59 -18.41 -8.35 -1.26
C ASP A 59 -18.69 -9.44 -2.30
N SER A 60 -19.41 -9.09 -3.38
CA SER A 60 -19.70 -10.04 -4.47
C SER A 60 -18.44 -10.52 -5.20
N ALA A 61 -17.48 -9.62 -5.46
CA ALA A 61 -16.23 -9.96 -6.11
C ALA A 61 -15.32 -10.77 -5.19
N ALA A 62 -15.31 -10.45 -3.90
CA ALA A 62 -14.57 -11.21 -2.88
C ALA A 62 -15.12 -12.63 -2.76
N GLY A 63 -16.45 -12.81 -2.71
CA GLY A 63 -17.09 -14.13 -2.67
C GLY A 63 -16.72 -14.99 -3.87
N SER A 64 -16.86 -14.44 -5.09
CA SER A 64 -16.49 -15.17 -6.32
C SER A 64 -15.00 -15.52 -6.36
N LEU A 65 -14.12 -14.64 -5.87
CA LEU A 65 -12.69 -14.93 -5.78
C LEU A 65 -12.40 -16.09 -4.82
N ILE A 66 -13.02 -16.09 -3.64
CA ILE A 66 -12.83 -17.14 -2.63
C ILE A 66 -13.30 -18.49 -3.17
N GLU A 67 -14.49 -18.57 -3.76
CA GLU A 67 -15.02 -19.81 -4.33
C GLU A 67 -14.07 -20.43 -5.36
N ARG A 68 -13.48 -19.60 -6.22
CA ARG A 68 -12.54 -20.06 -7.26
C ARG A 68 -11.19 -20.49 -6.70
N LEU A 69 -10.72 -19.85 -5.62
CA LEU A 69 -9.51 -20.26 -4.93
C LEU A 69 -9.69 -21.60 -4.21
N GLU A 70 -10.86 -21.83 -3.63
CA GLU A 70 -11.20 -23.09 -2.95
C GLU A 70 -11.44 -24.24 -3.93
N ALA A 71 -11.96 -23.93 -5.12
CA ALA A 71 -12.24 -24.92 -6.17
C ALA A 71 -10.98 -25.56 -6.78
N ASP A 72 -9.79 -25.00 -6.53
CA ASP A 72 -8.49 -25.44 -7.07
C ASP A 72 -8.56 -25.75 -8.58
N GLU A 73 -9.14 -24.80 -9.32
CA GLU A 73 -9.40 -24.94 -10.75
C GLU A 73 -8.09 -25.14 -11.53
N GLU A 74 -8.07 -26.16 -12.41
CA GLU A 74 -6.97 -26.36 -13.34
C GLU A 74 -6.75 -25.13 -14.23
N PRO A 75 -5.49 -24.77 -14.53
CA PRO A 75 -5.19 -23.65 -15.42
C PRO A 75 -5.88 -23.83 -16.78
N THR A 76 -6.49 -22.75 -17.27
CA THR A 76 -7.19 -22.78 -18.55
C THR A 76 -6.23 -23.09 -19.70
N ALA A 77 -6.74 -23.68 -20.79
CA ALA A 77 -5.93 -23.96 -21.97
C ALA A 77 -5.21 -22.72 -22.52
N ALA A 78 -5.86 -21.54 -22.45
CA ALA A 78 -5.27 -20.27 -22.84
C ALA A 78 -4.08 -19.87 -21.93
N LEU A 79 -4.21 -20.06 -20.61
CA LEU A 79 -3.10 -19.79 -19.69
C LEU A 79 -1.94 -20.78 -19.89
N LYS A 80 -2.24 -22.06 -20.12
CA LYS A 80 -1.23 -23.08 -20.44
C LYS A 80 -0.47 -22.74 -21.72
N ALA A 81 -1.17 -22.29 -22.76
CA ALA A 81 -0.55 -21.83 -24.01
C ALA A 81 0.33 -20.59 -23.80
N LEU A 82 -0.17 -19.56 -23.11
CA LEU A 82 0.59 -18.34 -22.80
C LEU A 82 1.89 -18.64 -22.05
N MET A 83 1.86 -19.55 -21.08
CA MET A 83 3.05 -19.93 -20.30
C MET A 83 4.03 -20.83 -21.08
N ALA A 84 3.59 -21.49 -22.15
CA ALA A 84 4.45 -22.30 -23.02
C ALA A 84 5.14 -21.49 -24.12
N GLU A 85 4.67 -20.26 -24.38
CA GLU A 85 5.24 -19.33 -25.38
C GLU A 85 6.38 -18.44 -24.83
N GLY A 86 6.69 -18.53 -23.54
CA GLY A 86 7.81 -17.81 -22.88
C GLY A 86 9.07 -18.65 -22.74
#